data_AF-A0A165MMF5-F1
#
_entry.id   AF-A0A165MMF5-F1
#
_cell.length_a   1.000
_cell.length_b   1.000
_cell.length_c   1.000
_cell.angle_alpha   90.00
_cell.angle_beta   90.00
_cell.angle_gamma   90.00
#
_symmetry.space_group_name_H-M   'P 1'
#
loop_
_entity.id
_entity.type
_entity.pdbx_description
1 polymer ?
#
loop_
_entity_poly.entity_id
_entity_poly.type
_entity_poly.pdbx_seq_one_letter_code
_entity_poly.pdbx_strand_id
1 'polypeptide(L)'
;MSIIKRMCQACFVAPALFMSVIICPPALADHWVPWAFSWDKNGATQQHISPQQGLSKIKTTSLWSPDGELLVIQLVSSKSFKKTVELLDKDISSNSNPELIARYGTLLTYGAYMSEDEGEMAELAARADVYFDQALSQDKASWGAWLGKATLYGFSHKRDQEASSIKILKSMIEAQQKTKSNWHHVYPYLVLGAIYEQKRDFLTAKEIWTEGLQHFPNNEALHAKMID
;
A
#
# COMPACT_ATOMS: atom_id res chain seq x y z
N MET A 1 40.37 -43.53 17.47
CA MET A 1 39.10 -43.14 18.13
C MET A 1 38.60 -41.83 17.54
N SER A 2 37.44 -41.92 16.86
CA SER A 2 36.37 -40.92 16.73
C SER A 2 36.64 -39.46 16.28
N ILE A 3 36.24 -39.16 15.03
CA ILE A 3 35.24 -38.15 14.55
C ILE A 3 35.48 -36.69 15.03
N ILE A 4 35.65 -35.68 14.17
CA ILE A 4 34.55 -34.90 13.55
C ILE A 4 35.05 -34.19 12.28
N LYS A 5 34.32 -34.40 11.17
CA LYS A 5 34.31 -33.58 9.94
C LYS A 5 33.90 -32.14 10.27
N ARG A 6 34.62 -31.13 9.76
CA ARG A 6 34.06 -29.79 9.52
C ARG A 6 34.18 -29.45 8.04
N MET A 7 33.02 -29.49 7.37
CA MET A 7 32.83 -29.05 6.01
C MET A 7 32.82 -27.51 5.95
N CYS A 8 33.60 -27.02 4.99
CA CYS A 8 33.36 -25.91 4.06
C CYS A 8 32.43 -24.74 4.44
N GLN A 9 33.04 -23.55 4.35
CA GLN A 9 32.62 -22.41 3.51
C GLN A 9 31.12 -22.05 3.46
N ALA A 10 30.79 -20.89 4.03
CA ALA A 10 30.46 -19.70 3.24
C ALA A 10 30.14 -18.53 4.18
N CYS A 11 31.13 -17.64 4.36
CA CYS A 11 30.83 -16.27 4.77
C CYS A 11 30.28 -15.56 3.54
N PHE A 12 28.95 -15.45 3.43
CA PHE A 12 28.31 -14.44 2.58
C PHE A 12 27.77 -13.35 3.49
N VAL A 13 28.60 -12.35 3.74
CA VAL A 13 28.14 -11.02 4.17
C VAL A 13 27.79 -10.29 2.88
N ALA A 14 26.52 -10.28 2.51
CA ALA A 14 26.04 -9.37 1.49
C ALA A 14 25.81 -7.99 2.14
N PRO A 15 26.38 -6.89 1.63
CA PRO A 15 25.92 -5.58 2.00
C PRO A 15 24.57 -5.36 1.31
N ALA A 16 23.49 -5.32 2.11
CA ALA A 16 22.21 -4.82 1.62
C ALA A 16 22.40 -3.34 1.29
N LEU A 17 22.56 -3.03 0.01
CA LEU A 17 22.36 -1.69 -0.51
C LEU A 17 20.89 -1.36 -0.27
N PHE A 18 20.61 -0.62 0.81
CA PHE A 18 19.30 -0.03 1.07
C PHE A 18 18.97 0.92 -0.10
N MET A 19 18.28 0.42 -1.12
CA MET A 19 17.60 1.28 -2.09
C MET A 19 16.34 1.82 -1.41
N SER A 20 16.52 2.79 -0.50
CA SER A 20 15.41 3.43 0.23
C SER A 20 14.41 4.04 -0.76
N VAL A 21 13.13 3.70 -0.62
CA VAL A 21 12.04 4.44 -1.28
C VAL A 21 12.01 5.83 -0.65
N ILE A 22 12.12 6.88 -1.46
CA ILE A 22 12.01 8.27 -0.99
C ILE A 22 10.63 8.76 -1.42
N ILE A 23 9.72 8.81 -0.46
CA ILE A 23 8.36 9.34 -0.62
C ILE A 23 8.40 10.86 -0.49
N CYS A 24 7.42 11.55 -1.08
CA CYS A 24 7.31 13.00 -0.98
C CYS A 24 6.95 13.47 0.43
N PRO A 25 7.60 14.55 0.94
CA PRO A 25 7.36 15.03 2.29
C PRO A 25 5.90 15.46 2.53
N PRO A 26 5.45 15.40 3.80
CA PRO A 26 4.05 15.45 4.23
C PRO A 26 3.39 16.81 4.00
N ALA A 27 4.15 17.90 3.90
CA ALA A 27 3.65 19.22 3.52
C ALA A 27 3.07 19.27 2.08
N LEU A 28 3.33 18.23 1.28
CA LEU A 28 2.69 18.01 -0.01
C LEU A 28 1.66 16.87 0.05
N ALA A 29 1.66 16.01 1.08
CA ALA A 29 0.90 14.75 1.16
C ALA A 29 -0.62 14.87 1.27
N ASP A 30 -1.15 16.05 1.62
CA ASP A 30 -2.60 16.32 1.59
C ASP A 30 -3.25 16.09 0.21
N HIS A 31 -2.42 15.94 -0.84
CA HIS A 31 -2.85 15.72 -2.22
C HIS A 31 -2.61 14.30 -2.77
N TRP A 32 -1.94 13.39 -2.04
CA TRP A 32 -1.31 12.20 -2.66
C TRP A 32 -2.15 10.94 -2.55
N VAL A 33 -3.05 10.86 -1.56
CA VAL A 33 -4.03 9.77 -1.49
C VAL A 33 -5.47 10.28 -1.35
N PRO A 34 -5.95 11.28 -2.14
CA PRO A 34 -7.29 11.85 -1.94
C PRO A 34 -8.40 10.80 -2.07
N TRP A 35 -8.16 9.73 -2.84
CA TRP A 35 -9.10 8.63 -3.01
C TRP A 35 -9.23 7.74 -1.78
N ALA A 36 -8.18 7.58 -0.95
CA ALA A 36 -8.26 6.83 0.30
C ALA A 36 -8.91 7.62 1.44
N PHE A 37 -9.01 8.94 1.30
CA PHE A 37 -9.54 9.85 2.31
C PHE A 37 -10.78 10.61 1.83
N SER A 38 -11.54 10.06 0.89
CA SER A 38 -12.85 10.60 0.49
C SER A 38 -13.85 10.62 1.66
N TRP A 39 -13.56 9.89 2.73
CA TRP A 39 -14.28 9.89 3.99
C TRP A 39 -13.93 11.11 4.84
N ASP A 40 -14.95 11.71 5.46
CA ASP A 40 -14.80 12.77 6.46
C ASP A 40 -13.78 12.36 7.53
N LYS A 41 -12.56 12.91 7.43
CA LYS A 41 -11.47 12.73 8.41
C LYS A 41 -11.96 12.98 9.85
N ASN A 42 -13.00 13.78 10.04
CA ASN A 42 -13.55 14.11 11.36
C ASN A 42 -14.37 12.97 11.99
N GLY A 43 -15.03 12.13 11.19
CA GLY A 43 -15.80 10.99 11.72
C GLY A 43 -14.92 9.79 12.09
N ALA A 44 -13.88 9.54 11.29
CA ALA A 44 -12.94 8.44 11.49
C ALA A 44 -12.07 8.62 12.75
N THR A 45 -11.63 9.85 13.01
CA THR A 45 -10.69 10.20 14.09
C THR A 45 -11.30 10.13 15.49
N GLN A 46 -12.63 10.01 15.63
CA GLN A 46 -13.31 9.97 16.94
C GLN A 46 -13.37 8.58 17.58
N GLN A 47 -13.16 7.50 16.82
CA GLN A 47 -13.17 6.14 17.37
C GLN A 47 -11.76 5.67 17.74
N HIS A 48 -11.49 5.60 19.04
CA HIS A 48 -10.25 5.05 19.54
C HIS A 48 -10.19 3.53 19.34
N ILE A 49 -9.23 3.05 18.55
CA ILE A 49 -8.90 1.62 18.40
C ILE A 49 -7.66 1.30 19.24
N SER A 50 -7.77 0.32 20.15
CA SER A 50 -6.60 -0.17 20.88
C SER A 50 -5.67 -0.98 19.97
N PRO A 51 -4.36 -1.08 20.26
CA PRO A 51 -3.43 -1.89 19.46
C PRO A 51 -3.89 -3.33 19.22
N GLN A 52 -4.48 -3.97 20.23
CA GLN A 52 -4.99 -5.34 20.13
C GLN A 52 -6.21 -5.44 19.21
N GLN A 53 -7.11 -4.45 19.28
CA GLN A 53 -8.25 -4.37 18.37
C GLN A 53 -7.77 -4.12 16.93
N GLY A 54 -6.76 -3.26 16.74
CA GLY A 54 -6.15 -3.01 15.44
C GLY A 54 -5.56 -4.28 14.82
N LEU A 55 -4.76 -5.02 15.59
CA LEU A 55 -4.22 -6.32 15.18
C LEU A 55 -5.34 -7.29 14.77
N SER A 56 -6.38 -7.41 15.58
CA SER A 56 -7.51 -8.31 15.28
C SER A 56 -8.23 -7.92 13.99
N LYS A 57 -8.47 -6.63 13.77
CA LYS A 57 -9.18 -6.14 12.59
C LYS A 57 -8.36 -6.29 11.30
N ILE A 58 -7.05 -5.99 11.32
CA ILE A 58 -6.17 -6.16 10.13
C ILE A 58 -6.18 -7.60 9.61
N LYS A 59 -6.25 -8.58 10.52
CA LYS A 59 -6.28 -10.00 10.16
C LYS A 59 -7.52 -10.37 9.33
N THR A 60 -8.64 -9.67 9.52
CA THR A 60 -9.92 -10.04 8.93
C THR A 60 -10.42 -9.07 7.87
N THR A 61 -9.97 -7.81 7.91
CA THR A 61 -10.47 -6.74 7.03
C THR A 61 -9.50 -6.49 5.89
N SER A 62 -9.98 -6.58 4.64
CA SER A 62 -9.20 -6.10 3.50
C SER A 62 -9.03 -4.60 3.61
N LEU A 63 -7.80 -4.10 3.61
CA LEU A 63 -7.52 -2.66 3.69
C LEU A 63 -7.86 -1.93 2.41
N TRP A 64 -8.00 -2.68 1.32
CA TRP A 64 -8.46 -2.18 0.05
C TRP A 64 -9.96 -2.19 -0.01
N SER A 65 -10.73 -1.84 1.04
CA SER A 65 -12.21 -1.83 1.15
C SER A 65 -12.73 -0.60 1.89
N PRO A 66 -14.02 -0.20 1.77
CA PRO A 66 -14.55 0.92 2.54
C PRO A 66 -14.28 0.81 4.06
N ASP A 67 -14.56 -0.35 4.65
CA ASP A 67 -14.26 -0.62 6.07
C ASP A 67 -12.75 -0.64 6.35
N GLY A 68 -11.97 -1.09 5.37
CA GLY A 68 -10.51 -1.15 5.42
C GLY A 68 -9.84 0.22 5.38
N GLU A 69 -10.32 1.11 4.52
CA GLU A 69 -9.88 2.51 4.43
C GLU A 69 -10.11 3.22 5.75
N LEU A 70 -11.32 3.11 6.31
CA LEU A 70 -11.65 3.67 7.61
C LEU A 70 -10.74 3.11 8.70
N LEU A 71 -10.51 1.80 8.71
CA LEU A 71 -9.62 1.14 9.65
C LEU A 71 -8.19 1.67 9.54
N VAL A 72 -7.64 1.83 8.34
CA VAL A 72 -6.29 2.37 8.12
C VAL A 72 -6.18 3.77 8.69
N ILE A 73 -7.13 4.65 8.39
CA ILE A 73 -7.15 6.03 8.89
C ILE A 73 -7.13 6.04 10.43
N GLN A 74 -8.01 5.23 11.04
CA GLN A 74 -8.11 5.10 12.49
C GLN A 74 -6.80 4.61 13.13
N LEU A 75 -6.13 3.65 12.49
CA LEU A 75 -4.89 3.07 13.01
C LEU A 75 -3.70 4.00 12.85
N VAL A 76 -3.53 4.61 11.68
CA VAL A 76 -2.38 5.47 11.38
C VAL A 76 -2.48 6.81 12.11
N SER A 77 -3.69 7.34 12.27
CA SER A 77 -3.93 8.58 13.03
C SER A 77 -3.94 8.38 14.55
N SER A 78 -3.86 7.14 15.03
CA SER A 78 -3.86 6.82 16.46
C SER A 78 -2.52 7.15 17.09
N LYS A 79 -2.56 7.72 18.31
CA LYS A 79 -1.36 7.84 19.19
C LYS A 79 -0.70 6.49 19.47
N SER A 80 -1.43 5.39 19.28
CA SER A 80 -0.94 4.03 19.48
C SER A 80 -0.46 3.36 18.18
N PHE A 81 -0.34 4.09 17.05
CA PHE A 81 0.09 3.52 15.76
C PHE A 81 1.40 2.72 15.88
N LYS A 82 2.44 3.33 16.46
CA LYS A 82 3.74 2.66 16.70
C LYS A 82 3.57 1.38 17.51
N LYS A 83 2.70 1.39 18.52
CA LYS A 83 2.44 0.20 19.33
C LYS A 83 1.71 -0.89 18.55
N THR A 84 0.81 -0.52 17.65
CA THR A 84 0.13 -1.45 16.75
C THR A 84 1.13 -2.10 15.79
N VAL A 85 2.03 -1.30 15.20
CA VAL A 85 3.13 -1.78 14.33
C VAL A 85 4.02 -2.77 15.09
N GLU A 86 4.45 -2.45 16.32
CA GLU A 86 5.24 -3.38 17.14
C GLU A 86 4.55 -4.72 17.42
N LEU A 87 3.22 -4.72 17.60
CA LEU A 87 2.46 -5.95 17.81
C LEU A 87 2.34 -6.76 16.52
N LEU A 88 2.14 -6.09 15.38
CA LEU A 88 2.10 -6.73 14.06
C LEU A 88 3.46 -7.33 13.69
N ASP A 89 4.58 -6.64 13.95
CA ASP A 89 5.92 -7.18 13.70
C ASP A 89 6.19 -8.48 14.47
N LYS A 90 5.62 -8.62 15.68
CA LYS A 90 5.76 -9.84 16.49
C LYS A 90 4.85 -10.98 16.02
N ASP A 91 3.72 -10.64 15.41
CA ASP A 91 2.70 -11.58 15.00
C ASP A 91 2.93 -12.10 13.57
N ILE A 92 3.41 -11.23 12.68
CA ILE A 92 3.74 -11.55 11.30
C ILE A 92 5.03 -12.36 11.23
N SER A 93 4.99 -13.45 10.48
CA SER A 93 6.14 -14.32 10.20
C SER A 93 6.20 -14.68 8.71
N SER A 94 7.33 -15.25 8.28
CA SER A 94 7.51 -15.72 6.89
C SER A 94 6.53 -16.80 6.45
N ASN A 95 5.80 -17.43 7.38
CA ASN A 95 4.80 -18.46 7.10
C ASN A 95 3.36 -17.94 7.24
N SER A 96 3.19 -16.64 7.52
CA SER A 96 1.87 -16.00 7.59
C SER A 96 1.21 -15.99 6.22
N ASN A 97 -0.12 -15.88 6.20
CA ASN A 97 -0.88 -15.75 4.96
C ASN A 97 -0.35 -14.55 4.13
N PRO A 98 -0.05 -14.72 2.82
CA PRO A 98 0.47 -13.64 1.97
C PRO A 98 -0.44 -12.42 1.91
N GLU A 99 -1.76 -12.61 1.99
CA GLU A 99 -2.73 -11.51 2.05
C GLU A 99 -2.61 -10.71 3.35
N LEU A 100 -2.34 -11.38 4.48
CA LEU A 100 -2.10 -10.70 5.75
C LEU A 100 -0.77 -9.92 5.71
N ILE A 101 0.27 -10.51 5.13
CA ILE A 101 1.56 -9.85 4.93
C ILE A 101 1.38 -8.59 4.04
N ALA A 102 0.64 -8.71 2.94
CA ALA A 102 0.34 -7.60 2.04
C ALA A 102 -0.43 -6.49 2.76
N ARG A 103 -1.47 -6.82 3.53
CA ARG A 103 -2.21 -5.82 4.35
C ARG A 103 -1.30 -5.10 5.32
N TYR A 104 -0.33 -5.80 5.91
CA TYR A 104 0.62 -5.14 6.79
C TYR A 104 1.51 -4.16 6.02
N GLY A 105 2.03 -4.55 4.86
CA GLY A 105 2.74 -3.64 3.96
C GLY A 105 1.90 -2.41 3.56
N THR A 106 0.60 -2.60 3.31
CA THR A 106 -0.34 -1.50 3.03
C THR A 106 -0.46 -0.57 4.23
N LEU A 107 -0.64 -1.08 5.46
CA LEU A 107 -0.69 -0.23 6.66
C LEU A 107 0.57 0.62 6.81
N LEU A 108 1.75 0.03 6.60
CA LEU A 108 3.03 0.74 6.67
C LEU A 108 3.15 1.81 5.57
N THR A 109 2.64 1.53 4.37
CA THR A 109 2.58 2.51 3.27
C THR A 109 1.78 3.74 3.67
N TYR A 110 0.60 3.56 4.27
CA TYR A 110 -0.20 4.68 4.78
C TYR A 110 0.47 5.39 5.96
N GLY A 111 1.10 4.63 6.87
CA GLY A 111 1.93 5.20 7.93
C GLY A 111 3.03 6.11 7.38
N ALA A 112 3.69 5.70 6.30
CA ALA A 112 4.72 6.49 5.64
C ALA A 112 4.13 7.79 5.08
N TYR A 113 2.99 7.73 4.38
CA TYR A 113 2.34 8.93 3.81
C TYR A 113 1.86 9.94 4.86
N MET A 114 1.48 9.46 6.04
CA MET A 114 0.97 10.31 7.11
C MET A 114 2.05 10.73 8.12
N SER A 115 3.29 10.25 7.97
CA SER A 115 4.39 10.62 8.85
C SER A 115 4.86 12.05 8.56
N GLU A 116 4.94 12.87 9.60
CA GLU A 116 5.56 14.20 9.54
C GLU A 116 7.11 14.14 9.54
N ASP A 117 7.67 13.04 10.01
CA ASP A 117 9.12 12.80 10.07
C ASP A 117 9.60 12.04 8.83
N GLU A 118 10.57 12.63 8.11
CA GLU A 118 11.12 12.07 6.87
C GLU A 118 11.87 10.75 7.11
N GLY A 119 12.49 10.58 8.28
CA GLY A 119 13.18 9.34 8.65
C GLY A 119 12.21 8.19 8.86
N GLU A 120 11.16 8.43 9.64
CA GLU A 120 10.07 7.48 9.87
C GLU A 120 9.32 7.17 8.57
N MET A 121 9.06 8.17 7.72
CA MET A 121 8.49 7.97 6.39
C MET A 121 9.33 6.99 5.56
N ALA A 122 10.65 7.23 5.44
CA ALA A 122 11.54 6.37 4.67
C ALA A 122 11.65 4.96 5.26
N GLU A 123 11.68 4.83 6.59
CA GLU A 123 11.71 3.54 7.28
C GLU A 123 10.44 2.72 6.98
N LEU A 124 9.27 3.32 7.18
CA LEU A 124 7.97 2.66 6.96
C LEU A 124 7.80 2.26 5.48
N ALA A 125 8.21 3.12 4.55
CA ALA A 125 8.17 2.85 3.12
C ALA A 125 9.07 1.67 2.73
N ALA A 126 10.32 1.64 3.22
CA ALA A 126 11.25 0.56 2.95
C ALA A 126 10.75 -0.78 3.51
N ARG A 127 10.18 -0.75 4.72
CA ARG A 127 9.58 -1.94 5.35
C ARG A 127 8.35 -2.43 4.59
N ALA A 128 7.49 -1.52 4.12
CA ALA A 128 6.34 -1.87 3.30
C ALA A 128 6.76 -2.63 2.04
N ASP A 129 7.80 -2.17 1.33
CA ASP A 129 8.30 -2.82 0.12
C ASP A 129 8.79 -4.26 0.39
N VAL A 130 9.51 -4.46 1.51
CA VAL A 130 9.95 -5.80 1.94
C VAL A 130 8.77 -6.73 2.19
N TYR A 131 7.70 -6.26 2.84
CA TYR A 131 6.52 -7.08 3.08
C TYR A 131 5.75 -7.38 1.79
N PHE A 132 5.70 -6.45 0.82
CA PHE A 132 5.12 -6.76 -0.49
C PHE A 132 5.94 -7.81 -1.24
N ASP A 133 7.26 -7.71 -1.24
CA ASP A 133 8.13 -8.73 -1.85
C ASP A 133 7.97 -10.09 -1.16
N GLN A 134 7.85 -10.10 0.17
CA GLN A 134 7.58 -11.32 0.92
C GLN A 134 6.23 -11.93 0.52
N ALA A 135 5.15 -11.15 0.45
CA ALA A 135 3.84 -11.64 0.03
C ALA A 135 3.89 -12.21 -1.41
N LEU A 136 4.55 -11.50 -2.33
CA LEU A 136 4.70 -11.91 -3.73
C LEU A 136 5.59 -13.14 -3.93
N SER A 137 6.54 -13.37 -3.02
CA SER A 137 7.36 -14.59 -3.03
C SER A 137 6.55 -15.85 -2.71
N GLN A 138 5.48 -15.71 -1.92
CA GLN A 138 4.58 -16.79 -1.54
C GLN A 138 3.40 -16.94 -2.51
N ASP A 139 2.83 -15.82 -2.95
CA ASP A 139 1.76 -15.75 -3.92
C ASP A 139 2.04 -14.65 -4.96
N LYS A 140 2.54 -15.07 -6.12
CA LYS A 140 2.85 -14.18 -7.24
C LYS A 140 1.62 -13.48 -7.82
N ALA A 141 0.42 -13.97 -7.52
CA ALA A 141 -0.84 -13.39 -7.95
C ALA A 141 -1.52 -12.54 -6.85
N SER A 142 -0.83 -12.29 -5.72
CA SER A 142 -1.38 -11.52 -4.60
C SER A 142 -1.80 -10.12 -5.04
N TRP A 143 -3.11 -9.90 -5.15
CA TRP A 143 -3.69 -8.63 -5.57
C TRP A 143 -3.31 -7.50 -4.63
N GLY A 144 -3.45 -7.73 -3.31
CA GLY A 144 -3.14 -6.74 -2.30
C GLY A 144 -1.67 -6.32 -2.31
N ALA A 145 -0.75 -7.25 -2.58
CA ALA A 145 0.68 -6.95 -2.66
C ALA A 145 1.04 -6.15 -3.90
N TRP A 146 0.52 -6.53 -5.08
CA TRP A 146 0.74 -5.77 -6.31
C TRP A 146 0.15 -4.35 -6.23
N LEU A 147 -1.09 -4.21 -5.73
CA LEU A 147 -1.72 -2.91 -5.57
C LEU A 147 -0.99 -2.04 -4.54
N GLY A 148 -0.55 -2.63 -3.42
CA GLY A 148 0.24 -1.93 -2.41
C GLY A 148 1.59 -1.45 -2.93
N LYS A 149 2.32 -2.32 -3.64
CA LYS A 149 3.61 -1.97 -4.25
C LYS A 149 3.46 -0.90 -5.34
N ALA A 150 2.43 -0.99 -6.18
CA ALA A 150 2.10 0.05 -7.14
C ALA A 150 1.78 1.38 -6.47
N THR A 151 0.99 1.37 -5.40
CA THR A 151 0.67 2.59 -4.64
C THR A 151 1.94 3.21 -4.06
N LEU A 152 2.74 2.41 -3.35
CA LEU A 152 4.02 2.85 -2.77
C LEU A 152 4.95 3.50 -3.81
N TYR A 153 5.07 2.88 -4.98
CA TYR A 153 5.97 3.33 -6.05
C TYR A 153 5.43 4.51 -6.86
N GLY A 154 4.11 4.61 -7.04
CA GLY A 154 3.49 5.65 -7.87
C GLY A 154 3.74 7.07 -7.34
N PHE A 155 3.94 7.17 -6.03
CA PHE A 155 4.15 8.40 -5.28
C PHE A 155 5.61 8.60 -4.84
N SER A 156 6.53 7.80 -5.40
CA SER A 156 7.97 7.93 -5.17
C SER A 156 8.58 9.06 -6.00
N HIS A 157 9.64 9.68 -5.50
CA HIS A 157 10.47 10.61 -6.29
C HIS A 157 11.32 9.92 -7.37
N LYS A 158 11.43 8.59 -7.33
CA LYS A 158 12.23 7.82 -8.28
C LYS A 158 11.42 7.47 -9.52
N ARG A 159 11.88 7.96 -10.68
CA ARG A 159 11.17 7.79 -11.96
C ARG A 159 11.00 6.32 -12.39
N ASP A 160 11.95 5.46 -12.07
CA ASP A 160 11.89 4.02 -12.33
C ASP A 160 10.82 3.31 -11.48
N GLN A 161 10.63 3.75 -10.23
CA GLN A 161 9.55 3.27 -9.36
C GLN A 161 8.19 3.76 -9.88
N GLU A 162 8.04 5.04 -10.19
CA GLU A 162 6.82 5.59 -10.79
C GLU A 162 6.44 4.84 -12.08
N ALA A 163 7.40 4.62 -12.98
CA ALA A 163 7.18 3.85 -14.21
C ALA A 163 6.78 2.39 -13.94
N SER A 164 7.37 1.78 -12.91
CA SER A 164 7.00 0.42 -12.48
C SER A 164 5.56 0.37 -11.93
N SER A 165 5.16 1.38 -11.16
CA SER A 165 3.78 1.52 -10.67
C SER A 165 2.78 1.59 -11.82
N ILE A 166 3.01 2.48 -12.80
CA ILE A 166 2.15 2.62 -13.98
C ILE A 166 2.02 1.29 -14.72
N LYS A 167 3.13 0.57 -14.90
CA LYS A 167 3.13 -0.75 -15.54
C LYS A 167 2.30 -1.77 -14.76
N ILE A 168 2.48 -1.86 -13.45
CA ILE A 168 1.72 -2.77 -12.59
C ILE A 168 0.22 -2.47 -12.70
N LEU A 169 -0.18 -1.20 -12.52
CA LEU A 169 -1.58 -0.79 -12.52
C LEU A 169 -2.27 -1.09 -13.87
N LYS A 170 -1.60 -0.80 -14.99
CA LYS A 170 -2.12 -1.16 -16.33
C LYS A 170 -2.31 -2.65 -16.48
N SER A 171 -1.34 -3.46 -16.07
CA SER A 171 -1.48 -4.93 -16.12
C SER A 171 -2.61 -5.45 -15.20
N MET A 172 -2.84 -4.83 -14.04
CA MET A 172 -3.96 -5.16 -13.17
C MET A 172 -5.31 -4.83 -13.83
N ILE A 173 -5.42 -3.66 -14.48
CA ILE A 173 -6.60 -3.24 -15.25
C ILE A 173 -6.89 -4.21 -16.40
N GLU A 174 -5.87 -4.61 -17.17
CA GLU A 174 -6.02 -5.57 -18.26
C GLU A 174 -6.44 -6.97 -17.76
N ALA A 175 -5.92 -7.39 -16.59
CA ALA A 175 -6.25 -8.67 -15.99
C ALA A 175 -7.70 -8.70 -15.48
N GLN A 176 -8.16 -7.64 -14.81
CA GLN A 176 -9.51 -7.60 -14.23
C GLN A 176 -10.62 -7.56 -15.30
N GLN A 177 -10.38 -6.97 -16.47
CA GLN A 177 -11.33 -6.94 -17.60
C GLN A 177 -11.72 -8.35 -18.09
N LYS A 178 -10.90 -9.36 -17.79
CA LYS A 178 -11.14 -10.78 -18.15
C LYS A 178 -11.88 -11.56 -17.06
N THR A 179 -12.21 -10.91 -15.95
CA THR A 179 -12.80 -11.54 -14.76
C THR A 179 -14.09 -10.85 -14.36
N LYS A 180 -14.89 -11.47 -13.49
CA LYS A 180 -16.05 -10.80 -12.90
C LYS A 180 -15.54 -9.64 -12.05
N SER A 181 -16.06 -8.44 -12.34
CA SER A 181 -15.71 -7.24 -11.59
C SER A 181 -16.00 -7.42 -10.10
N ASN A 182 -15.05 -6.99 -9.26
CA ASN A 182 -15.14 -7.01 -7.81
C ASN A 182 -14.88 -5.59 -7.30
N TRP A 183 -15.37 -5.29 -6.10
CA TRP A 183 -15.39 -3.94 -5.55
C TRP A 183 -13.96 -3.35 -5.39
N HIS A 184 -12.92 -4.17 -5.21
CA HIS A 184 -11.50 -3.72 -5.17
C HIS A 184 -10.84 -3.46 -6.54
N HIS A 185 -11.51 -3.77 -7.66
CA HIS A 185 -10.98 -3.56 -9.01
C HIS A 185 -11.05 -2.08 -9.43
N VAL A 186 -11.64 -1.22 -8.59
CA VAL A 186 -11.68 0.23 -8.79
C VAL A 186 -10.35 0.91 -8.46
N TYR A 187 -9.59 0.37 -7.50
CA TYR A 187 -8.36 1.01 -7.02
C TYR A 187 -7.28 1.18 -8.08
N PRO A 188 -7.02 0.23 -8.99
CA PRO A 188 -6.06 0.46 -10.07
C PRO A 188 -6.37 1.71 -10.90
N TYR A 189 -7.66 1.99 -11.18
CA TYR A 189 -8.07 3.21 -11.88
C TYR A 189 -7.84 4.47 -11.03
N LEU A 190 -8.24 4.43 -9.75
CA LEU A 190 -8.07 5.57 -8.84
C LEU A 190 -6.60 5.95 -8.67
N VAL A 191 -5.74 4.97 -8.39
CA VAL A 191 -4.30 5.16 -8.20
C VAL A 191 -3.65 5.63 -9.49
N LEU A 192 -3.95 4.98 -10.63
CA LEU A 192 -3.31 5.34 -11.89
C LEU A 192 -3.67 6.76 -12.32
N GLY A 193 -4.95 7.15 -12.24
CA GLY A 193 -5.35 8.51 -12.54
C GLY A 193 -4.71 9.53 -11.60
N ALA A 194 -4.58 9.22 -10.30
CA ALA A 194 -3.88 10.09 -9.33
C ALA A 194 -2.40 10.29 -9.67
N ILE A 195 -1.70 9.25 -10.15
CA ILE A 195 -0.32 9.39 -10.63
C ILE A 195 -0.25 10.34 -11.83
N TYR A 196 -1.15 10.23 -12.81
CA TYR A 196 -1.17 11.15 -13.95
C TYR A 196 -1.57 12.58 -13.56
N GLU A 197 -2.50 12.74 -12.62
CA GLU A 197 -2.86 14.03 -12.02
C GLU A 197 -1.65 14.71 -11.36
N GLN A 198 -0.87 13.97 -10.55
CA GLN A 198 0.35 14.45 -9.92
C GLN A 198 1.39 14.92 -10.96
N LYS A 199 1.46 14.25 -12.11
CA LYS A 199 2.29 14.62 -13.26
C LYS A 199 1.76 15.81 -14.05
N ARG A 200 0.61 16.38 -13.65
CA ARG A 200 -0.14 17.44 -14.35
C ARG A 200 -0.64 17.02 -15.74
N ASP A 201 -0.77 15.72 -15.98
CA ASP A 201 -1.39 15.15 -17.17
C ASP A 201 -2.87 14.89 -16.90
N PHE A 202 -3.62 15.99 -16.72
CA PHE A 202 -5.02 15.96 -16.31
C PHE A 202 -5.92 15.29 -17.36
N LEU A 203 -5.56 15.36 -18.64
CA LEU A 203 -6.29 14.70 -19.70
C LEU A 203 -6.24 13.18 -19.53
N THR A 204 -5.02 12.62 -19.39
CA THR A 204 -4.85 11.17 -19.19
C THR A 204 -5.48 10.72 -17.87
N ALA A 205 -5.36 11.51 -16.80
CA ALA A 205 -6.02 11.21 -15.52
C ALA A 205 -7.55 11.09 -15.67
N LYS A 206 -8.18 12.06 -16.36
CA LYS A 206 -9.63 12.07 -16.63
C LYS A 206 -10.06 10.90 -17.50
N GLU A 207 -9.27 10.54 -18.51
CA GLU A 207 -9.53 9.36 -19.37
C GLU A 207 -9.54 8.07 -18.53
N ILE A 208 -8.55 7.87 -17.67
CA ILE A 208 -8.45 6.69 -16.80
C ILE A 208 -9.64 6.59 -15.84
N TRP A 209 -10.01 7.69 -15.19
CA TRP A 209 -11.16 7.68 -14.27
C TRP A 209 -12.49 7.51 -15.02
N THR A 210 -12.60 8.05 -16.23
CA THR A 210 -13.77 7.82 -17.10
C THR A 210 -13.90 6.35 -17.48
N GLU A 211 -12.80 5.69 -17.86
CA GLU A 211 -12.77 4.25 -18.08
C GLU A 211 -13.20 3.49 -16.82
N GLY A 212 -12.67 3.88 -15.65
CA GLY A 212 -13.08 3.34 -14.36
C GLY A 212 -14.59 3.43 -14.13
N LEU A 213 -15.22 4.57 -14.44
CA LEU A 213 -16.67 4.78 -14.28
C LEU A 213 -17.51 3.91 -15.23
N GLN A 214 -16.99 3.55 -16.40
CA GLN A 214 -17.68 2.61 -17.29
C GLN A 214 -17.83 1.22 -16.63
N HIS A 215 -16.85 0.83 -15.82
CA HIS A 215 -16.85 -0.46 -15.11
C HIS A 215 -17.45 -0.38 -13.69
N PHE A 216 -17.36 0.79 -13.05
CA PHE A 216 -17.83 1.05 -11.68
C PHE A 216 -18.72 2.30 -11.64
N PRO A 217 -19.91 2.27 -12.28
CA PRO A 217 -20.72 3.47 -12.52
C PRO A 217 -21.29 4.12 -11.25
N ASN A 218 -21.24 3.44 -10.11
CA ASN A 218 -21.74 3.94 -8.82
C ASN A 218 -20.60 4.24 -7.82
N ASN A 219 -19.34 4.25 -8.26
CA ASN A 219 -18.23 4.50 -7.35
C ASN A 219 -18.10 6.01 -7.05
N GLU A 220 -18.34 6.38 -5.80
CA GLU A 220 -18.34 7.77 -5.34
C GLU A 220 -16.97 8.45 -5.52
N ALA A 221 -15.88 7.74 -5.26
CA ALA A 221 -14.53 8.29 -5.38
C ALA A 221 -14.19 8.65 -6.84
N LEU A 222 -14.60 7.83 -7.81
CA LEU A 222 -14.44 8.14 -9.23
C LEU A 222 -15.35 9.29 -9.67
N HIS A 223 -16.60 9.36 -9.17
CA HIS A 223 -17.49 10.49 -9.45
C HIS A 223 -16.93 11.81 -8.91
N ALA A 224 -16.35 11.81 -7.71
CA ALA A 224 -15.73 13.00 -7.12
C ALA A 224 -14.59 13.55 -7.98
N LYS A 225 -13.91 12.69 -8.75
CA LYS A 225 -12.85 13.11 -9.69
C LYS A 225 -13.35 13.74 -10.98
N MET A 226 -14.66 13.65 -11.26
CA MET A 226 -15.28 14.25 -12.45
C MET A 226 -15.85 15.65 -12.20
N ILE A 227 -15.85 16.11 -10.94
CA ILE A 227 -16.33 17.43 -10.55
C ILE A 227 -15.16 18.41 -10.72
N ASP A 228 -15.33 19.39 -11.62
CA ASP A 228 -14.34 20.44 -11.90
C ASP A 228 -14.16 21.41 -10.72
#